data_AF-A0A399I4S7-F1
#
_entry.id   AF-A0A399I4S7-F1
#
_cell.length_a   1.000
_cell.length_b   1.000
_cell.length_c   1.000
_cell.angle_alpha   90.00
_cell.angle_beta   90.00
_cell.angle_gamma   90.00
#
_symmetry.space_group_name_H-M   'P 1'
#
loop_
_entity.id
_entity.type
_entity.pdbx_description
1 polymer ?
#
loop_
_entity_poly.entity_id
_entity_poly.type
_entity_poly.pdbx_seq_one_letter_code
_entity_poly.pdbx_strand_id
1 'polypeptide(L)'
;MDDYQLIKNNLQLTGNADEFAISWVQRWYIIAFCFAPALLIMLISNVADDPRLLVVTGQIALAAGTYLALFQLREKPLLNPIQAVVFLFHWWFAIGPSLAATFAVLRNDAELLSTYVTSGGAALWTVALGLPLYAFCANGTMRYFHGKIRHISFLMPDGPLYLPKTIFAYWLVGGLLALIVMILARFGIVGNQAINYLGGTVSENWFVSALEAISAIAFFATVGVMGYLVGPVQNHALKFKLIAIALIVFNTINAFTSGWKGAMVISLVILFMIMFTWRQKLPVVLVLVLAFFYLLVVEPVVSQMRFAAEVAQITTPEERSELFKQFLNSEISLSDLQGVEINIESPFRYIYDYASRISSESYLYNGPWENTMSDGLLALVPRSIYPEKPELNMGNYFARYLGVSDPDNYINNIGVSIPFEFVGNYGHLAGVLSFGLIGILWTLFCVWLLSENRLATHPLTPLCIIFSLGMEASIGQFLVRFRDLPLVFGAAYLMWIILKKRL
;
A
#
# COMPACT_ATOMS: atom_id res chain seq x y z
N MET A 1 -17.85 -15.77 -15.27
CA MET A 1 -18.57 -14.50 -15.02
C MET A 1 -17.53 -13.40 -14.98
N ASP A 2 -17.72 -12.33 -15.76
CA ASP A 2 -16.80 -11.20 -15.83
C ASP A 2 -17.14 -10.11 -14.79
N ASP A 3 -16.22 -9.16 -14.62
CA ASP A 3 -16.36 -8.02 -13.71
C ASP A 3 -17.65 -7.22 -13.95
N TYR A 4 -17.98 -6.95 -15.21
CA TYR A 4 -19.13 -6.11 -15.58
C TYR A 4 -20.44 -6.77 -15.17
N GLN A 5 -20.62 -8.05 -15.48
CA GLN A 5 -21.80 -8.82 -15.09
C GLN A 5 -21.97 -8.87 -13.57
N LEU A 6 -20.88 -9.11 -12.83
CA LEU A 6 -20.91 -9.26 -11.38
C LEU A 6 -21.31 -7.94 -10.70
N ILE A 7 -20.69 -6.83 -11.13
CA ILE A 7 -21.01 -5.49 -10.60
C ILE A 7 -22.42 -5.08 -11.00
N LYS A 8 -22.83 -5.27 -12.26
CA LYS A 8 -24.18 -4.95 -12.72
C LYS A 8 -25.26 -5.68 -11.93
N ASN A 9 -25.09 -6.99 -11.72
CA ASN A 9 -26.03 -7.76 -10.92
C ASN A 9 -26.09 -7.25 -9.47
N ASN A 10 -24.95 -6.89 -8.87
CA ASN A 10 -24.90 -6.34 -7.52
C ASN A 10 -25.58 -4.96 -7.41
N LEU A 11 -25.40 -4.08 -8.39
CA LEU A 11 -26.04 -2.77 -8.42
C LEU A 11 -27.55 -2.87 -8.62
N GLN A 12 -28.01 -3.81 -9.46
CA GLN A 12 -29.44 -4.11 -9.61
C GLN A 12 -30.05 -4.58 -8.30
N LEU A 13 -29.37 -5.49 -7.57
CA LEU A 13 -29.82 -5.98 -6.27
C LEU A 13 -29.85 -4.90 -5.17
N THR A 14 -29.04 -3.84 -5.31
CA THR A 14 -28.97 -2.75 -4.32
C THR A 14 -29.76 -1.51 -4.73
N GLY A 15 -30.51 -1.56 -5.83
CA GLY A 15 -31.34 -0.46 -6.31
C GLY A 15 -30.57 0.71 -6.96
N ASN A 16 -29.30 0.48 -7.36
CA ASN A 16 -28.41 1.51 -7.93
C ASN A 16 -28.11 1.26 -9.42
N ALA A 17 -29.10 0.79 -10.20
CA ALA A 17 -28.89 0.40 -11.60
C ALA A 17 -28.41 1.56 -12.50
N ASP A 18 -28.73 2.80 -12.13
CA ASP A 18 -28.39 4.02 -12.89
C ASP A 18 -26.89 4.38 -12.82
N GLU A 19 -26.12 3.76 -11.94
CA GLU A 19 -24.69 4.08 -11.77
C GLU A 19 -23.82 3.77 -13.01
N PHE A 20 -24.30 2.97 -13.95
CA PHE A 20 -23.61 2.70 -15.23
C PHE A 20 -23.92 3.73 -16.33
N ALA A 21 -24.82 4.70 -16.10
CA ALA A 21 -25.20 5.68 -17.12
C ALA A 21 -24.07 6.64 -17.51
N ILE A 22 -23.15 6.91 -16.58
CA ILE A 22 -22.00 7.81 -16.76
C ILE A 22 -20.71 7.02 -16.52
N SER A 23 -19.71 7.22 -17.37
CA SER A 23 -18.38 6.61 -17.17
C SER A 23 -17.83 7.01 -15.81
N TRP A 24 -17.29 6.05 -15.04
CA TRP A 24 -16.85 6.31 -13.68
C TRP A 24 -15.80 7.42 -13.57
N VAL A 25 -15.00 7.62 -14.62
CA VAL A 25 -13.96 8.68 -14.66
C VAL A 25 -14.54 10.09 -14.70
N GLN A 26 -15.77 10.24 -15.18
CA GLN A 26 -16.47 11.52 -15.28
C GLN A 26 -17.23 11.88 -13.99
N ARG A 27 -17.21 11.00 -12.98
CA ARG A 27 -17.92 11.26 -11.73
C ARG A 27 -17.20 12.36 -10.97
N TRP A 28 -17.98 13.25 -10.35
CA TRP A 28 -17.48 14.47 -9.70
C TRP A 28 -16.37 14.19 -8.68
N TYR A 29 -16.43 13.07 -7.94
CA TYR A 29 -15.43 12.74 -6.92
C TYR A 29 -14.09 12.30 -7.52
N ILE A 30 -14.07 11.75 -8.74
CA ILE A 30 -12.82 11.45 -9.46
C ILE A 30 -12.20 12.75 -9.98
N ILE A 31 -13.01 13.63 -10.56
CA ILE A 31 -12.57 14.94 -11.02
C ILE A 31 -12.02 15.75 -9.84
N ALA A 32 -12.75 15.78 -8.71
CA ALA A 32 -12.32 16.45 -7.49
C ALA A 32 -11.02 15.84 -6.95
N PHE A 33 -10.88 14.52 -6.92
CA PHE A 33 -9.65 13.85 -6.51
C PHE A 33 -8.45 14.31 -7.37
N CYS A 34 -8.61 14.42 -8.69
CA CYS A 34 -7.55 14.86 -9.59
C CYS A 34 -7.21 16.35 -9.42
N PHE A 35 -8.20 17.24 -9.39
CA PHE A 35 -7.96 18.69 -9.55
C PHE A 35 -8.03 19.50 -8.26
N ALA A 36 -8.74 19.05 -7.21
CA ALA A 36 -8.85 19.80 -5.97
C ALA A 36 -7.48 20.05 -5.28
N PRO A 37 -6.52 19.10 -5.25
CA PRO A 37 -5.20 19.36 -4.67
C PRO A 37 -4.44 20.47 -5.39
N ALA A 38 -4.50 20.51 -6.72
CA ALA A 38 -3.84 21.54 -7.52
C ALA A 38 -4.49 22.92 -7.30
N LEU A 39 -5.82 22.99 -7.23
CA LEU A 39 -6.54 24.21 -6.89
C LEU A 39 -6.19 24.70 -5.49
N LEU A 40 -6.07 23.79 -4.52
CA LEU A 40 -5.72 24.12 -3.14
C LEU A 40 -4.30 24.70 -3.05
N ILE A 41 -3.31 24.08 -3.70
CA ILE A 41 -1.95 24.63 -3.79
C ILE A 41 -1.96 26.00 -4.46
N MET A 42 -2.68 26.17 -5.57
CA MET A 42 -2.77 27.46 -6.27
C MET A 42 -3.35 28.57 -5.39
N LEU A 43 -4.36 28.25 -4.55
CA LEU A 43 -4.92 29.20 -3.59
C LEU A 43 -3.91 29.55 -2.50
N ILE A 44 -3.23 28.54 -1.94
CA ILE A 44 -2.26 28.68 -0.85
C ILE A 44 -1.00 29.42 -1.31
N SER A 45 -0.56 29.22 -2.55
CA SER A 45 0.60 29.92 -3.12
C SER A 45 0.45 31.44 -3.11
N ASN A 46 -0.77 31.99 -3.07
CA ASN A 46 -0.96 33.45 -2.96
C ASN A 46 -0.62 34.00 -1.56
N VAL A 47 -0.50 33.13 -0.56
CA VAL A 47 -0.20 33.47 0.84
C VAL A 47 1.28 33.23 1.17
N ALA A 48 2.03 32.56 0.28
CA ALA A 48 3.45 32.30 0.46
C ALA A 48 4.31 33.48 0.00
N ASP A 49 5.46 33.68 0.66
CA ASP A 49 6.39 34.77 0.34
C ASP A 49 7.14 34.58 -0.99
N ASP A 50 7.39 33.33 -1.40
CA ASP A 50 8.11 32.99 -2.65
C ASP A 50 7.49 31.77 -3.37
N PRO A 51 6.27 31.88 -3.93
CA PRO A 51 5.65 30.77 -4.63
C PRO A 51 6.36 30.52 -5.97
N ARG A 52 6.88 29.30 -6.17
CA ARG A 52 7.48 28.95 -7.46
C ARG A 52 6.41 28.55 -8.48
N LEU A 53 6.38 29.27 -9.60
CA LEU A 53 5.53 28.95 -10.76
C LEU A 53 5.67 27.49 -11.20
N LEU A 54 6.86 26.90 -11.07
CA LEU A 54 7.14 25.51 -11.40
C LEU A 54 6.33 24.51 -10.57
N VAL A 55 6.04 24.81 -9.30
CA VAL A 55 5.23 23.95 -8.42
C VAL A 55 3.76 24.03 -8.80
N VAL A 56 3.22 25.24 -8.97
CA VAL A 56 1.81 25.44 -9.36
C VAL A 56 1.53 24.81 -10.73
N THR A 57 2.39 25.08 -11.72
CA THR A 57 2.28 24.48 -13.05
C THR A 57 2.48 22.96 -13.01
N GLY A 58 3.41 22.47 -12.19
CA GLY A 58 3.62 21.04 -11.96
C GLY A 58 2.40 20.34 -11.35
N GLN A 59 1.72 20.95 -10.37
CA GLN A 59 0.51 20.40 -9.76
C GLN A 59 -0.66 20.33 -10.75
N ILE A 60 -0.84 21.36 -11.58
CA ILE A 60 -1.84 21.36 -12.66
C ILE A 60 -1.52 20.29 -13.71
N ALA A 61 -0.25 20.18 -14.10
CA ALA A 61 0.21 19.15 -15.03
C ALA A 61 0.00 17.74 -14.45
N LEU A 62 0.29 17.54 -13.17
CA LEU A 62 0.03 16.28 -12.46
C LEU A 62 -1.47 15.97 -12.43
N ALA A 63 -2.33 16.92 -12.10
CA ALA A 63 -3.77 16.73 -12.11
C ALA A 63 -4.29 16.30 -13.50
N ALA A 64 -3.82 16.96 -14.56
CA ALA A 64 -4.14 16.61 -15.95
C ALA A 64 -3.59 15.23 -16.35
N GLY A 65 -2.34 14.93 -15.98
CA GLY A 65 -1.68 13.65 -16.22
C GLY A 65 -2.39 12.49 -15.52
N THR A 66 -2.79 12.66 -14.26
CA THR A 66 -3.59 11.71 -13.48
C THR A 66 -4.94 11.49 -14.16
N TYR A 67 -5.66 12.56 -14.51
CA TYR A 67 -6.96 12.42 -15.17
C TYR A 67 -6.85 11.70 -16.52
N LEU A 68 -5.83 12.04 -17.32
CA LEU A 68 -5.55 11.36 -18.59
C LEU A 68 -5.22 9.88 -18.39
N ALA A 69 -4.42 9.53 -17.38
CA ALA A 69 -4.09 8.15 -17.05
C ALA A 69 -5.34 7.35 -16.64
N LEU A 70 -6.20 7.91 -15.77
CA LEU A 70 -7.46 7.29 -15.37
C LEU A 70 -8.44 7.15 -16.56
N PHE A 71 -8.50 8.16 -17.43
CA PHE A 71 -9.33 8.14 -18.62
C PHE A 71 -8.88 7.06 -19.61
N GLN A 72 -7.58 6.86 -19.76
CA GLN A 72 -7.05 5.74 -20.55
C GLN A 72 -7.45 4.40 -19.91
N LEU A 73 -7.40 4.26 -18.58
CA LEU A 73 -7.75 3.04 -17.84
C LEU A 73 -9.26 2.85 -17.59
N ARG A 74 -10.13 3.63 -18.25
CA ARG A 74 -11.60 3.66 -18.01
C ARG A 74 -12.35 2.39 -18.39
N GLU A 75 -11.76 1.56 -19.25
CA GLU A 75 -12.41 0.36 -19.80
C GLU A 75 -12.68 -0.70 -18.73
N LYS A 76 -11.92 -0.69 -17.63
CA LYS A 76 -12.12 -1.57 -16.47
C LYS A 76 -12.87 -0.81 -15.35
N PRO A 77 -13.65 -1.51 -14.51
CA PRO A 77 -14.36 -0.87 -13.39
C PRO A 77 -13.42 -0.11 -12.45
N LEU A 78 -13.98 0.89 -11.77
CA LEU A 78 -13.26 1.73 -10.83
C LEU A 78 -12.69 0.91 -9.67
N LEU A 79 -11.45 1.23 -9.33
CA LEU A 79 -10.64 0.64 -8.27
C LEU A 79 -10.30 -0.83 -8.55
N ASN A 80 -9.36 -1.02 -9.49
CA ASN A 80 -8.62 -2.26 -9.68
C ASN A 80 -7.11 -2.03 -9.44
N PRO A 81 -6.26 -3.08 -9.36
CA PRO A 81 -4.86 -2.95 -8.98
C PRO A 81 -4.01 -2.14 -9.95
N ILE A 82 -4.38 -2.07 -11.23
CA ILE A 82 -3.67 -1.26 -12.23
C ILE A 82 -3.98 0.23 -11.98
N GLN A 83 -5.25 0.57 -11.78
CA GLN A 83 -5.65 1.94 -11.43
C GLN A 83 -5.10 2.38 -10.07
N ALA A 84 -4.93 1.45 -9.12
CA ALA A 84 -4.40 1.74 -7.79
C ALA A 84 -3.03 2.44 -7.84
N VAL A 85 -2.16 2.07 -8.79
CA VAL A 85 -0.84 2.72 -8.96
C VAL A 85 -1.00 4.20 -9.32
N VAL A 86 -1.96 4.54 -10.18
CA VAL A 86 -2.24 5.95 -10.54
C VAL A 86 -2.73 6.73 -9.32
N PHE A 87 -3.68 6.18 -8.58
CA PHE A 87 -4.20 6.80 -7.35
C PHE A 87 -3.10 6.99 -6.31
N LEU A 88 -2.18 6.04 -6.21
CA LEU A 88 -1.10 6.01 -5.25
C LEU A 88 -0.08 7.15 -5.49
N PHE A 89 0.42 7.30 -6.72
CA PHE A 89 1.33 8.40 -7.03
C PHE A 89 0.64 9.77 -6.95
N HIS A 90 -0.62 9.88 -7.36
CA HIS A 90 -1.37 11.11 -7.16
C HIS A 90 -1.56 11.44 -5.68
N TRP A 91 -1.77 10.43 -4.83
CA TRP A 91 -1.88 10.61 -3.39
C TRP A 91 -0.61 11.23 -2.79
N TRP A 92 0.57 10.73 -3.15
CA TRP A 92 1.83 11.26 -2.59
C TRP A 92 2.26 12.60 -3.18
N PHE A 93 2.04 12.82 -4.48
CA PHE A 93 2.60 13.98 -5.18
C PHE A 93 1.61 15.15 -5.32
N ALA A 94 0.31 14.91 -5.17
CA ALA A 94 -0.70 15.97 -5.19
C ALA A 94 -1.37 16.14 -3.83
N ILE A 95 -1.98 15.07 -3.29
CA ILE A 95 -2.78 15.16 -2.06
C ILE A 95 -1.89 15.47 -0.85
N GLY A 96 -0.80 14.72 -0.67
CA GLY A 96 0.17 14.93 0.41
C GLY A 96 0.65 16.38 0.55
N PRO A 97 1.32 16.95 -0.47
CA PRO A 97 1.81 18.32 -0.41
C PRO A 97 0.67 19.34 -0.26
N SER A 98 -0.51 19.12 -0.85
CA SER A 98 -1.65 20.03 -0.69
C SER A 98 -2.17 20.08 0.75
N LEU A 99 -2.22 18.93 1.44
CA LEU A 99 -2.63 18.84 2.84
C LEU A 99 -1.56 19.41 3.77
N ALA A 100 -0.29 19.11 3.53
CA ALA A 100 0.83 19.65 4.30
C ALA A 100 0.92 21.18 4.18
N ALA A 101 0.80 21.73 2.97
CA ALA A 101 0.77 23.18 2.75
C ALA A 101 -0.45 23.84 3.43
N THR A 102 -1.63 23.20 3.38
CA THR A 102 -2.82 23.71 4.07
C THR A 102 -2.61 23.75 5.58
N PHE A 103 -2.02 22.69 6.12
CA PHE A 103 -1.70 22.61 7.54
C PHE A 103 -0.67 23.67 7.96
N ALA A 104 0.35 23.93 7.14
CA ALA A 104 1.33 24.99 7.37
C ALA A 104 0.67 26.37 7.46
N VAL A 105 -0.26 26.68 6.55
CA VAL A 105 -1.06 27.93 6.60
C VAL A 105 -1.88 28.01 7.88
N LEU A 106 -2.58 26.93 8.26
CA LEU A 106 -3.40 26.91 9.48
C LEU A 106 -2.57 27.09 10.76
N ARG A 107 -1.29 26.72 10.73
CA ARG A 107 -0.35 26.89 11.84
C ARG A 107 0.49 28.16 11.79
N ASN A 108 0.38 28.93 10.72
CA ASN A 108 1.25 30.06 10.45
C ASN A 108 2.75 29.66 10.44
N ASP A 109 3.05 28.48 9.91
CA ASP A 109 4.40 27.94 9.75
C ASP A 109 4.93 28.28 8.35
N ALA A 110 5.68 29.38 8.26
CA ALA A 110 6.22 29.89 7.00
C ALA A 110 7.31 28.99 6.40
N GLU A 111 8.08 28.29 7.24
CA GLU A 111 9.18 27.42 6.79
C GLU A 111 8.63 26.15 6.13
N LEU A 112 7.66 25.50 6.80
CA LEU A 112 6.96 24.35 6.25
C LEU A 112 6.22 24.72 4.96
N LEU A 113 5.53 25.86 4.95
CA LEU A 113 4.83 26.35 3.76
C LEU A 113 5.81 26.57 2.60
N SER A 114 6.93 27.25 2.86
CA SER A 114 7.99 27.51 1.88
C SER A 114 8.50 26.21 1.28
N THR A 115 8.76 25.19 2.09
CA THR A 115 9.22 23.87 1.63
C THR A 115 8.28 23.28 0.57
N TYR A 116 6.96 23.31 0.76
CA TYR A 116 6.01 22.71 -0.19
C TYR A 116 5.67 23.57 -1.41
N VAL A 117 5.81 24.89 -1.33
CA VAL A 117 5.50 25.81 -2.44
C VAL A 117 6.73 26.22 -3.26
N THR A 118 7.94 25.97 -2.76
CA THR A 118 9.21 26.23 -3.46
C THR A 118 9.90 24.97 -3.96
N SER A 119 9.69 23.83 -3.31
CA SER A 119 10.31 22.56 -3.68
C SER A 119 9.34 21.63 -4.44
N GLY A 120 9.90 20.73 -5.25
CA GLY A 120 9.16 19.61 -5.84
C GLY A 120 8.67 19.78 -7.28
N GLY A 121 8.85 20.95 -7.89
CA GLY A 121 8.45 21.20 -9.28
C GLY A 121 8.97 20.15 -10.27
N ALA A 122 10.26 19.80 -10.21
CA ALA A 122 10.85 18.80 -11.10
C ALA A 122 10.33 17.37 -10.86
N ALA A 123 10.05 17.02 -9.60
CA ALA A 123 9.45 15.74 -9.25
C ALA A 123 8.02 15.62 -9.81
N LEU A 124 7.24 16.70 -9.69
CA LEU A 124 5.88 16.77 -10.24
C LEU A 124 5.83 16.50 -11.73
N TRP A 125 6.76 17.08 -12.51
CA TRP A 125 6.85 16.83 -13.96
C TRP A 125 7.17 15.37 -14.29
N THR A 126 8.05 14.73 -13.52
CA THR A 126 8.39 13.31 -13.70
C THR A 126 7.14 12.44 -13.53
N VAL A 127 6.32 12.70 -12.51
CA VAL A 127 5.08 11.95 -12.26
C VAL A 127 3.98 12.32 -13.27
N ALA A 128 3.83 13.60 -13.59
CA ALA A 128 2.82 14.10 -14.52
C ALA A 128 2.97 13.50 -15.93
N LEU A 129 4.20 13.29 -16.39
CA LEU A 129 4.51 12.61 -17.65
C LEU A 129 4.51 11.09 -17.50
N GLY A 130 4.98 10.58 -16.36
CA GLY A 130 5.04 9.16 -16.06
C GLY A 130 3.67 8.48 -15.99
N LEU A 131 2.67 9.10 -15.36
CA LEU A 131 1.34 8.50 -15.16
C LEU A 131 0.59 8.20 -16.49
N PRO A 132 0.51 9.12 -17.46
CA PRO A 132 -0.01 8.81 -18.78
C PRO A 132 0.76 7.70 -19.49
N LEU A 133 2.08 7.67 -19.38
CA LEU A 133 2.92 6.62 -19.97
C LEU A 133 2.66 5.25 -19.32
N TYR A 134 2.55 5.20 -17.98
CA TYR A 134 2.13 4.03 -17.23
C TYR A 134 0.81 3.48 -17.77
N ALA A 135 -0.22 4.34 -17.88
CA ALA A 135 -1.54 3.95 -18.33
C ALA A 135 -1.54 3.47 -19.79
N PHE A 136 -0.78 4.14 -20.66
CA PHE A 136 -0.60 3.75 -22.06
C PHE A 136 0.03 2.35 -22.15
N CYS A 137 1.12 2.12 -21.44
CA CYS A 137 1.82 0.84 -21.39
C CYS A 137 0.97 -0.28 -20.77
N ALA A 138 0.23 0.01 -19.70
CA ALA A 138 -0.67 -0.94 -19.06
C ALA A 138 -1.81 -1.36 -20.00
N ASN A 139 -2.46 -0.41 -20.67
CA ASN A 139 -3.49 -0.69 -21.67
C ASN A 139 -2.95 -1.46 -22.87
N GLY A 140 -1.79 -1.04 -23.39
CA GLY A 140 -1.11 -1.73 -24.48
C GLY A 140 -0.81 -3.19 -24.10
N THR A 141 -0.35 -3.41 -22.86
CA THR A 141 -0.08 -4.76 -22.31
C THR A 141 -1.37 -5.59 -22.23
N MET A 142 -2.44 -5.06 -21.64
CA MET A 142 -3.73 -5.77 -21.58
C MET A 142 -4.23 -6.16 -22.98
N ARG A 143 -4.18 -5.24 -23.94
CA ARG A 143 -4.63 -5.49 -25.32
C ARG A 143 -3.75 -6.50 -26.05
N TYR A 144 -2.42 -6.37 -25.93
CA TYR A 144 -1.49 -7.26 -26.62
C TYR A 144 -1.54 -8.70 -26.11
N PHE A 145 -1.75 -8.86 -24.80
CA PHE A 145 -1.81 -10.15 -24.13
C PHE A 145 -3.23 -10.69 -23.91
N HIS A 146 -4.25 -10.00 -24.45
CA HIS A 146 -5.64 -10.44 -24.37
C HIS A 146 -5.78 -11.87 -24.87
N GLY A 147 -6.31 -12.75 -24.01
CA GLY A 147 -6.46 -14.19 -24.29
C GLY A 147 -5.16 -15.00 -24.43
N LYS A 148 -3.97 -14.38 -24.37
CA LYS A 148 -2.67 -15.07 -24.47
C LYS A 148 -2.13 -15.52 -23.12
N ILE A 149 -2.37 -14.74 -22.06
CA ILE A 149 -1.91 -15.09 -20.72
C ILE A 149 -2.86 -16.10 -20.09
N ARG A 150 -2.31 -17.27 -19.76
CA ARG A 150 -2.99 -18.24 -18.91
C ARG A 150 -2.95 -17.74 -17.48
N HIS A 151 -4.10 -17.33 -16.97
CA HIS A 151 -4.25 -16.95 -15.58
C HIS A 151 -4.10 -18.16 -14.66
N ILE A 152 -3.82 -17.90 -13.38
CA ILE A 152 -3.67 -18.94 -12.36
C ILE A 152 -5.05 -19.54 -12.02
N SER A 153 -5.43 -20.60 -12.73
CA SER A 153 -6.75 -21.22 -12.61
C SER A 153 -7.05 -21.77 -11.20
N PHE A 154 -6.04 -22.16 -10.44
CA PHE A 154 -6.24 -22.71 -9.08
C PHE A 154 -6.58 -21.65 -8.03
N LEU A 155 -6.33 -20.37 -8.32
CA LEU A 155 -6.72 -19.24 -7.47
C LEU A 155 -8.08 -18.65 -7.89
N MET A 156 -8.65 -19.08 -9.01
CA MET A 156 -9.96 -18.59 -9.45
C MET A 156 -11.08 -19.21 -8.61
N PRO A 157 -12.00 -18.39 -8.06
CA PRO A 157 -13.21 -18.94 -7.48
C PRO A 157 -14.21 -19.34 -8.57
N ASP A 158 -14.93 -20.44 -8.33
CA ASP A 158 -15.99 -20.94 -9.22
C ASP A 158 -17.18 -19.96 -9.36
N GLY A 159 -17.33 -19.03 -8.40
CA GLY A 159 -18.39 -18.02 -8.35
C GLY A 159 -17.86 -16.61 -8.02
N PRO A 160 -18.71 -15.70 -7.51
CA PRO A 160 -18.27 -14.35 -7.17
C PRO A 160 -17.24 -14.34 -6.04
N LEU A 161 -17.31 -15.29 -5.10
CA LEU A 161 -16.42 -15.41 -3.94
C LEU A 161 -15.84 -16.83 -3.83
N TYR A 162 -14.77 -16.99 -3.06
CA TYR A 162 -14.26 -18.31 -2.68
C TYR A 162 -15.30 -19.09 -1.89
N LEU A 163 -15.37 -20.41 -2.15
CA LEU A 163 -16.24 -21.29 -1.39
C LEU A 163 -15.83 -21.34 0.09
N PRO A 164 -16.79 -21.48 1.01
CA PRO A 164 -16.56 -21.69 2.45
C PRO A 164 -15.41 -22.66 2.79
N LYS A 165 -15.39 -23.82 2.14
CA LYS A 165 -14.38 -24.87 2.35
C LYS A 165 -12.96 -24.41 1.99
N THR A 166 -12.82 -23.59 0.96
CA THR A 166 -11.52 -23.06 0.51
C THR A 166 -10.99 -22.04 1.51
N ILE A 167 -11.86 -21.15 2.00
CA ILE A 167 -11.51 -20.16 3.04
C ILE A 167 -11.05 -20.88 4.32
N PHE A 168 -11.83 -21.86 4.77
CA PHE A 168 -11.48 -22.63 5.96
C PHE A 168 -10.16 -23.38 5.80
N ALA A 169 -9.93 -24.00 4.63
CA ALA A 169 -8.70 -24.72 4.33
C ALA A 169 -7.45 -23.81 4.38
N TYR A 170 -7.54 -22.61 3.82
CA TYR A 170 -6.46 -21.61 3.87
C TYR A 170 -6.18 -21.14 5.30
N TRP A 171 -7.22 -20.86 6.11
CA TRP A 171 -7.01 -20.52 7.53
C TRP A 171 -6.44 -21.68 8.33
N LEU A 172 -6.91 -22.90 8.12
CA LEU A 172 -6.41 -24.06 8.86
C LEU A 172 -4.92 -24.26 8.60
N VAL A 173 -4.50 -24.27 7.34
CA VAL A 173 -3.08 -24.45 6.99
C VAL A 173 -2.24 -23.28 7.47
N GLY A 174 -2.65 -22.05 7.17
CA GLY A 174 -1.89 -20.87 7.58
C GLY A 174 -1.81 -20.73 9.10
N GLY A 175 -2.91 -21.01 9.82
CA GLY A 175 -2.98 -20.97 11.28
C GLY A 175 -2.14 -22.07 11.95
N LEU A 176 -2.16 -23.31 11.42
CA LEU A 176 -1.30 -24.38 11.93
C LEU A 176 0.18 -24.06 11.72
N LEU A 177 0.55 -23.51 10.56
CA LEU A 177 1.93 -23.10 10.29
C LEU A 177 2.37 -21.95 11.18
N ALA A 178 1.53 -20.92 11.36
CA ALA A 178 1.80 -19.84 12.30
C ALA A 178 1.99 -20.36 13.73
N LEU A 179 1.18 -21.35 14.15
CA LEU A 179 1.33 -21.99 15.45
C LEU A 179 2.63 -22.79 15.57
N ILE A 180 3.04 -23.52 14.53
CA ILE A 180 4.33 -24.21 14.49
C ILE A 180 5.48 -23.21 14.60
N VAL A 181 5.45 -22.11 13.85
CA VAL A 181 6.44 -21.04 13.93
C VAL A 181 6.51 -20.46 15.34
N MET A 182 5.36 -20.15 15.96
CA MET A 182 5.33 -19.65 17.35
C MET A 182 5.92 -20.65 18.35
N ILE A 183 5.70 -21.95 18.17
CA ILE A 183 6.29 -22.99 19.02
C ILE A 183 7.81 -23.04 18.82
N LEU A 184 8.29 -23.02 17.57
CA LEU A 184 9.72 -23.04 17.25
C LEU A 184 10.44 -21.81 17.82
N ALA A 185 9.81 -20.63 17.74
CA ALA A 185 10.34 -19.40 18.32
C ALA A 185 10.55 -19.52 19.84
N ARG A 186 9.67 -20.22 20.58
CA ARG A 186 9.86 -20.49 22.01
C ARG A 186 11.08 -21.37 22.33
N PHE A 187 11.55 -22.15 21.35
CA PHE A 187 12.78 -22.93 21.46
C PHE A 187 14.01 -22.18 20.91
N GLY A 188 13.89 -20.88 20.62
CA GLY A 188 14.96 -20.07 20.05
C GLY A 188 15.22 -20.32 18.56
N ILE A 189 14.33 -21.04 17.86
CA ILE A 189 14.44 -21.27 16.42
C ILE A 189 13.51 -20.28 15.71
N VAL A 190 14.07 -19.14 15.32
CA VAL A 190 13.33 -18.04 14.67
C VAL A 190 13.61 -18.04 13.17
N GLY A 191 12.60 -17.76 12.35
CA GLY A 191 12.76 -17.61 10.90
C GLY A 191 13.32 -16.23 10.59
N ASN A 192 12.44 -15.23 10.60
CA ASN A 192 12.81 -13.85 10.42
C ASN A 192 12.90 -13.12 11.77
N GLN A 193 14.08 -12.64 12.13
CA GLN A 193 14.26 -11.75 13.26
C GLN A 193 14.06 -10.30 12.82
N ALA A 194 13.27 -9.56 13.58
CA ALA A 194 13.18 -8.11 13.41
C ALA A 194 14.48 -7.48 13.94
N ILE A 195 15.28 -6.90 13.04
CA ILE A 195 16.54 -6.23 13.40
C ILE A 195 16.35 -4.75 13.73
N ASN A 196 15.19 -4.17 13.41
CA ASN A 196 14.88 -2.80 13.81
C ASN A 196 13.38 -2.54 13.99
N TYR A 197 13.07 -1.41 14.64
CA TYR A 197 11.71 -0.95 14.90
C TYR A 197 10.88 -0.69 13.62
N LEU A 198 11.55 -0.36 12.51
CA LEU A 198 10.94 -0.05 11.21
C LEU A 198 10.58 -1.29 10.37
N GLY A 199 10.71 -2.49 10.95
CA GLY A 199 10.28 -3.74 10.32
C GLY A 199 11.33 -4.36 9.40
N GLY A 200 12.59 -3.99 9.59
CA GLY A 200 13.72 -4.69 9.00
C GLY A 200 13.81 -6.10 9.53
N THR A 201 13.93 -7.08 8.64
CA THR A 201 13.96 -8.50 9.00
C THR A 201 15.17 -9.20 8.41
N VAL A 202 15.87 -9.98 9.22
CA VAL A 202 16.93 -10.89 8.77
C VAL A 202 16.45 -12.32 8.93
N SER A 203 16.53 -13.09 7.86
CA SER A 203 16.25 -14.53 7.90
C SER A 203 17.45 -15.24 8.53
N GLU A 204 17.30 -15.74 9.76
CA GLU A 204 18.30 -16.58 10.42
C GLU A 204 18.15 -18.05 10.00
N ASN A 205 16.91 -18.54 9.97
CA ASN A 205 16.62 -19.91 9.59
C ASN A 205 15.72 -19.96 8.35
N TRP A 206 16.30 -20.34 7.21
CA TRP A 206 15.58 -20.37 5.92
C TRP A 206 14.33 -21.26 5.96
N PHE A 207 14.34 -22.35 6.72
CA PHE A 207 13.21 -23.28 6.81
C PHE A 207 12.05 -22.64 7.58
N VAL A 208 12.32 -22.03 8.73
CA VAL A 208 11.29 -21.36 9.53
C VAL A 208 10.76 -20.11 8.79
N SER A 209 11.63 -19.36 8.11
CA SER A 209 11.21 -18.26 7.23
C SER A 209 10.31 -18.72 6.08
N ALA A 210 10.53 -19.92 5.53
CA ALA A 210 9.64 -20.49 4.53
C ALA A 210 8.28 -20.87 5.12
N LEU A 211 8.23 -21.42 6.33
CA LEU A 211 6.96 -21.70 7.03
C LEU A 211 6.19 -20.41 7.34
N GLU A 212 6.89 -19.37 7.81
CA GLU A 212 6.34 -18.02 8.00
C GLU A 212 5.75 -17.47 6.71
N ALA A 213 6.50 -17.53 5.60
CA ALA A 213 6.02 -17.09 4.29
C ALA A 213 4.75 -17.86 3.87
N ILE A 214 4.74 -19.19 4.00
CA ILE A 214 3.56 -20.01 3.66
C ILE A 214 2.37 -19.69 4.56
N SER A 215 2.59 -19.37 5.84
CA SER A 215 1.52 -19.02 6.79
C SER A 215 0.68 -17.82 6.31
N ALA A 216 1.27 -16.94 5.48
CA ALA A 216 0.59 -15.80 4.86
C ALA A 216 -0.61 -16.21 3.97
N ILE A 217 -0.77 -17.49 3.61
CA ILE A 217 -1.98 -18.00 2.94
C ILE A 217 -3.25 -17.75 3.76
N ALA A 218 -3.16 -17.65 5.10
CA ALA A 218 -4.29 -17.25 5.96
C ALA A 218 -4.80 -15.84 5.63
N PHE A 219 -3.95 -14.98 5.06
CA PHE A 219 -4.36 -13.66 4.61
C PHE A 219 -5.29 -13.74 3.38
N PHE A 220 -5.13 -14.73 2.50
CA PHE A 220 -6.03 -14.91 1.35
C PHE A 220 -7.45 -15.24 1.82
N ALA A 221 -7.58 -16.07 2.86
CA ALA A 221 -8.86 -16.35 3.50
C ALA A 221 -9.46 -15.11 4.16
N THR A 222 -8.63 -14.29 4.81
CA THR A 222 -9.05 -13.02 5.41
C THR A 222 -9.62 -12.06 4.37
N VAL A 223 -8.93 -11.85 3.25
CA VAL A 223 -9.45 -11.01 2.16
C VAL A 223 -10.72 -11.62 1.55
N GLY A 224 -10.71 -12.94 1.32
CA GLY A 224 -11.83 -13.67 0.74
C GLY A 224 -13.11 -13.61 1.58
N VAL A 225 -13.00 -13.68 2.92
CA VAL A 225 -14.17 -13.64 3.81
C VAL A 225 -14.82 -12.26 3.86
N MET A 226 -14.05 -11.17 3.74
CA MET A 226 -14.60 -9.81 3.71
C MET A 226 -15.54 -9.60 2.52
N GLY A 227 -15.34 -10.33 1.42
CA GLY A 227 -16.26 -10.34 0.29
C GLY A 227 -17.70 -10.73 0.66
N TYR A 228 -17.90 -11.54 1.71
CA TYR A 228 -19.24 -11.96 2.16
C TYR A 228 -20.03 -10.86 2.88
N LEU A 229 -19.36 -9.80 3.35
CA LEU A 229 -20.05 -8.63 3.94
C LEU A 229 -20.71 -7.75 2.88
N VAL A 230 -20.14 -7.73 1.67
CA VAL A 230 -20.50 -6.78 0.62
C VAL A 230 -21.18 -7.44 -0.58
N GLY A 231 -20.76 -8.66 -0.93
CA GLY A 231 -21.17 -9.32 -2.16
C GLY A 231 -22.62 -9.81 -2.20
N PRO A 232 -23.18 -10.06 -3.40
CA PRO A 232 -24.53 -10.54 -3.58
C PRO A 232 -24.57 -12.04 -3.31
N VAL A 233 -24.54 -12.44 -2.03
CA VAL A 233 -24.70 -13.84 -1.63
C VAL A 233 -25.93 -13.96 -0.76
N GLN A 234 -27.02 -14.50 -1.34
CA GLN A 234 -28.31 -14.63 -0.65
C GLN A 234 -28.40 -15.86 0.26
N ASN A 235 -27.71 -16.99 -0.03
CA ASN A 235 -28.05 -18.26 0.61
C ASN A 235 -27.09 -18.81 1.68
N HIS A 236 -25.87 -18.29 1.84
CA HIS A 236 -24.91 -18.75 2.88
C HIS A 236 -24.26 -17.62 3.69
N ALA A 237 -24.86 -16.43 3.63
CA ALA A 237 -24.22 -15.17 4.04
C ALA A 237 -24.06 -15.02 5.56
N LEU A 238 -25.02 -15.44 6.39
CA LEU A 238 -25.03 -14.99 7.79
C LEU A 238 -23.83 -15.51 8.60
N LYS A 239 -23.52 -16.81 8.52
CA LYS A 239 -22.38 -17.40 9.26
C LYS A 239 -21.06 -16.75 8.85
N PHE A 240 -20.82 -16.56 7.55
CA PHE A 240 -19.59 -15.95 7.05
C PHE A 240 -19.53 -14.44 7.28
N LYS A 241 -20.66 -13.74 7.30
CA LYS A 241 -20.75 -12.35 7.76
C LYS A 241 -20.34 -12.23 9.23
N LEU A 242 -20.86 -13.10 10.08
CA LEU A 242 -20.48 -13.14 11.50
C LEU A 242 -18.98 -13.45 11.67
N ILE A 243 -18.43 -14.39 10.89
CA ILE A 243 -16.99 -14.67 10.90
C ILE A 243 -16.18 -13.45 10.45
N ALA A 244 -16.58 -12.76 9.37
CA ALA A 244 -15.88 -11.56 8.90
C ALA A 244 -15.91 -10.45 9.96
N ILE A 245 -17.06 -10.21 10.60
CA ILE A 245 -17.19 -9.25 11.71
C ILE A 245 -16.31 -9.66 12.90
N ALA A 246 -16.38 -10.92 13.31
CA ALA A 246 -15.55 -11.45 14.40
C ALA A 246 -14.06 -11.30 14.10
N LEU A 247 -13.65 -11.45 12.84
CA LEU A 247 -12.26 -11.26 12.42
C LEU A 247 -11.85 -9.78 12.42
N ILE A 248 -12.71 -8.85 12.01
CA ILE A 248 -12.45 -7.41 12.17
C ILE A 248 -12.24 -7.09 13.65
N VAL A 249 -13.14 -7.57 14.52
CA VAL A 249 -13.05 -7.34 15.97
C VAL A 249 -11.78 -7.98 16.54
N PHE A 250 -11.49 -9.23 16.19
CA PHE A 250 -10.29 -9.94 16.64
C PHE A 250 -9.00 -9.24 16.19
N ASN A 251 -8.88 -8.87 14.92
CA ASN A 251 -7.72 -8.13 14.42
C ASN A 251 -7.58 -6.77 15.09
N THR A 252 -8.69 -6.08 15.34
CA THR A 252 -8.69 -4.81 16.05
C THR A 252 -8.17 -5.00 17.48
N ILE A 253 -8.70 -5.97 18.23
CA ILE A 253 -8.25 -6.30 19.59
C ILE A 253 -6.77 -6.71 19.60
N ASN A 254 -6.36 -7.60 18.70
CA ASN A 254 -4.98 -8.07 18.62
C ASN A 254 -4.01 -6.94 18.25
N ALA A 255 -4.46 -6.01 17.40
CA ALA A 255 -3.68 -4.85 17.01
C ALA A 255 -3.54 -3.84 18.16
N PHE A 256 -4.59 -3.68 18.99
CA PHE A 256 -4.46 -2.96 20.27
C PHE A 256 -3.40 -3.65 21.13
N THR A 257 -3.47 -4.96 21.37
CA THR A 257 -2.50 -5.64 22.25
C THR A 257 -1.05 -5.71 21.72
N SER A 258 -0.84 -5.55 20.41
CA SER A 258 0.48 -5.63 19.76
C SER A 258 1.10 -4.27 19.44
N GLY A 259 0.39 -3.16 19.64
CA GLY A 259 0.86 -1.81 19.28
C GLY A 259 1.04 -1.59 17.77
N TRP A 260 0.57 -2.52 16.92
CA TRP A 260 0.76 -2.46 15.47
C TRP A 260 -0.41 -1.76 14.76
N LYS A 261 -0.20 -0.50 14.36
CA LYS A 261 -1.22 0.33 13.65
C LYS A 261 -1.81 -0.36 12.43
N GLY A 262 -0.97 -1.10 11.68
CA GLY A 262 -1.34 -1.72 10.41
C GLY A 262 -2.46 -2.75 10.56
N ALA A 263 -2.41 -3.58 11.61
CA ALA A 263 -3.43 -4.60 11.84
C ALA A 263 -4.81 -4.03 12.22
N MET A 264 -4.87 -2.86 12.87
CA MET A 264 -6.15 -2.21 13.20
C MET A 264 -6.89 -1.79 11.94
N VAL A 265 -6.16 -1.25 10.98
CA VAL A 265 -6.74 -0.52 9.83
C VAL A 265 -6.90 -1.44 8.61
N ILE A 266 -6.07 -2.48 8.47
CA ILE A 266 -6.02 -3.31 7.26
C ILE A 266 -7.35 -4.00 6.94
N SER A 267 -8.05 -4.53 7.94
CA SER A 267 -9.34 -5.19 7.72
C SER A 267 -10.43 -4.21 7.25
N LEU A 268 -10.42 -2.99 7.77
CA LEU A 268 -11.35 -1.95 7.37
C LEU A 268 -10.99 -1.37 6.00
N VAL A 269 -9.71 -1.26 5.67
CA VAL A 269 -9.22 -0.86 4.34
C VAL A 269 -9.60 -1.90 3.28
N ILE A 270 -9.45 -3.20 3.58
CA ILE A 270 -9.92 -4.27 2.68
C ILE A 270 -11.43 -4.15 2.47
N LEU A 271 -12.21 -3.94 3.54
CA LEU A 271 -13.65 -3.75 3.43
C LEU A 271 -13.99 -2.53 2.58
N PHE A 272 -13.30 -1.40 2.79
CA PHE A 272 -13.44 -0.19 1.97
C PHE A 272 -13.18 -0.48 0.50
N MET A 273 -12.07 -1.16 0.17
CA MET A 273 -11.73 -1.50 -1.22
C MET A 273 -12.82 -2.36 -1.85
N ILE A 274 -13.27 -3.41 -1.18
CA ILE A 274 -14.33 -4.29 -1.70
C ILE A 274 -15.64 -3.50 -1.89
N MET A 275 -16.05 -2.69 -0.90
CA MET A 275 -17.24 -1.85 -1.00
C MET A 275 -17.15 -0.88 -2.18
N PHE A 276 -16.03 -0.19 -2.31
CA PHE A 276 -15.86 0.82 -3.35
C PHE A 276 -15.83 0.19 -4.73
N THR A 277 -15.13 -0.93 -4.92
CA THR A 277 -15.08 -1.65 -6.19
C THR A 277 -16.42 -2.30 -6.53
N TRP A 278 -17.12 -2.93 -5.59
CA TRP A 278 -18.34 -3.70 -5.91
C TRP A 278 -19.60 -2.82 -6.01
N ARG A 279 -19.61 -1.70 -5.29
CA ARG A 279 -20.71 -0.73 -5.34
C ARG A 279 -20.44 0.41 -6.30
N GLN A 280 -19.23 0.53 -6.85
CA GLN A 280 -18.80 1.63 -7.71
C GLN A 280 -19.17 3.02 -7.13
N LYS A 281 -19.30 3.14 -5.80
CA LYS A 281 -19.70 4.37 -5.12
C LYS A 281 -18.83 4.54 -3.90
N LEU A 282 -18.36 5.78 -3.70
CA LEU A 282 -17.53 6.11 -2.55
C LEU A 282 -18.31 5.84 -1.24
N PRO A 283 -17.86 4.92 -0.37
CA PRO A 283 -18.54 4.64 0.89
C PRO A 283 -18.21 5.73 1.92
N VAL A 284 -18.76 6.94 1.73
CA VAL A 284 -18.43 8.15 2.51
C VAL A 284 -18.53 7.93 4.02
N VAL A 285 -19.58 7.23 4.49
CA VAL A 285 -19.75 6.94 5.93
C VAL A 285 -18.58 6.13 6.47
N LEU A 286 -18.12 5.10 5.75
CA LEU A 286 -16.97 4.29 6.17
C LEU A 286 -15.68 5.12 6.16
N VAL A 287 -15.50 5.99 5.16
CA VAL A 287 -14.34 6.91 5.10
C VAL A 287 -14.33 7.84 6.32
N LEU A 288 -15.47 8.45 6.67
CA LEU A 288 -15.58 9.33 7.81
C LEU A 288 -15.34 8.60 9.13
N VAL A 289 -15.91 7.40 9.31
CA VAL A 289 -15.67 6.57 10.50
C VAL A 289 -14.19 6.19 10.61
N LEU A 290 -13.55 5.80 9.50
CA LEU A 290 -12.13 5.46 9.49
C LEU A 290 -11.25 6.66 9.80
N ALA A 291 -11.55 7.83 9.21
CA ALA A 291 -10.81 9.06 9.47
C ALA A 291 -10.94 9.46 10.95
N PHE A 292 -12.16 9.47 11.50
CA PHE A 292 -12.40 9.83 12.90
C PHE A 292 -11.74 8.84 13.86
N PHE A 293 -11.89 7.54 13.63
CA PHE A 293 -11.24 6.50 14.43
C PHE A 293 -9.71 6.60 14.35
N TYR A 294 -9.17 6.85 13.16
CA TYR A 294 -7.74 7.01 12.99
C TYR A 294 -7.22 8.24 13.73
N LEU A 295 -7.84 9.40 13.53
CA LEU A 295 -7.38 10.66 14.11
C LEU A 295 -7.56 10.76 15.63
N LEU A 296 -8.62 10.15 16.19
CA LEU A 296 -8.91 10.27 17.62
C LEU A 296 -8.40 9.10 18.47
N VAL A 297 -8.14 7.94 17.86
CA VAL A 297 -7.74 6.75 18.61
C VAL A 297 -6.38 6.23 18.14
N VAL A 298 -6.24 5.93 16.84
CA VAL A 298 -5.04 5.25 16.34
C VAL A 298 -3.81 6.17 16.33
N GLU A 299 -3.95 7.40 15.86
CA GLU A 299 -2.83 8.35 15.80
C GLU A 299 -2.33 8.72 17.20
N PRO A 300 -3.18 9.14 18.16
CA PRO A 300 -2.70 9.60 19.46
C PRO A 300 -2.05 8.47 20.26
N VAL A 301 -2.72 7.32 20.38
CA VAL A 301 -2.15 6.12 21.05
C VAL A 301 -0.88 5.68 20.32
N VAL A 302 -0.95 5.71 18.99
CA VAL A 302 0.15 5.54 18.03
C VAL A 302 1.44 6.28 18.41
N SER A 303 1.27 7.59 18.46
CA SER A 303 2.32 8.57 18.68
C SER A 303 2.92 8.41 20.08
N GLN A 304 2.06 8.28 21.09
CA GLN A 304 2.45 8.06 22.49
C GLN A 304 3.30 6.79 22.66
N MET A 305 2.86 5.68 22.09
CA MET A 305 3.56 4.40 22.19
C MET A 305 4.90 4.41 21.49
N ARG A 306 5.03 5.15 20.37
CA ARG A 306 6.31 5.34 19.69
C ARG A 306 7.28 6.14 20.53
N PHE A 307 6.82 7.26 21.09
CA PHE A 307 7.63 8.10 21.95
C PHE A 307 8.10 7.35 23.20
N ALA A 308 7.19 6.68 23.89
CA ALA A 308 7.54 5.88 25.07
C ALA A 308 8.52 4.75 24.72
N ALA A 309 8.34 4.09 23.57
CA ALA A 309 9.27 3.06 23.10
C ALA A 309 10.65 3.65 22.77
N GLU A 310 10.70 4.84 22.19
CA GLU A 310 11.95 5.54 21.86
C GLU A 310 12.72 5.97 23.11
N VAL A 311 12.04 6.60 24.07
CA VAL A 311 12.63 6.97 25.38
C VAL A 311 13.15 5.74 26.12
N ALA A 312 12.43 4.63 26.05
CA ALA A 312 12.82 3.37 26.67
C ALA A 312 13.79 2.51 25.84
N GLN A 313 14.18 2.97 24.63
CA GLN A 313 15.03 2.22 23.69
C GLN A 313 14.51 0.80 23.37
N ILE A 314 13.18 0.64 23.33
CA ILE A 314 12.50 -0.63 23.05
C ILE A 314 12.58 -0.96 21.56
N THR A 315 13.13 -2.13 21.23
CA THR A 315 13.37 -2.54 19.84
C THR A 315 12.57 -3.78 19.43
N THR A 316 12.23 -4.65 20.39
CA THR A 316 11.57 -5.92 20.09
C THR A 316 10.03 -5.80 20.02
N PRO A 317 9.33 -6.68 19.26
CA PRO A 317 7.88 -6.76 19.28
C PRO A 317 7.29 -7.12 20.67
N GLU A 318 8.01 -7.92 21.44
CA GLU A 318 7.60 -8.37 22.78
C GLU A 318 7.58 -7.21 23.78
N GLU A 319 8.68 -6.46 23.87
CA GLU A 319 8.78 -5.25 24.70
C GLU A 319 7.73 -4.19 24.30
N ARG A 320 7.40 -4.09 23.00
CA ARG A 320 6.31 -3.21 22.52
C ARG A 320 4.95 -3.63 23.07
N SER A 321 4.67 -4.93 23.08
CA SER A 321 3.40 -5.43 23.64
C SER A 321 3.34 -5.21 25.15
N GLU A 322 4.46 -5.32 25.85
CA GLU A 322 4.54 -5.04 27.29
C GLU A 322 4.34 -3.56 27.62
N LEU A 323 4.99 -2.66 26.89
CA LEU A 323 4.78 -1.22 27.00
C LEU A 323 3.30 -0.87 26.76
N PHE A 324 2.66 -1.53 25.79
CA PHE A 324 1.25 -1.30 25.49
C PHE A 324 0.33 -1.78 26.63
N LYS A 325 0.67 -2.92 27.24
CA LYS A 325 -0.06 -3.42 28.42
C LYS A 325 0.09 -2.46 29.60
N GLN A 326 1.27 -1.88 29.81
CA GLN A 326 1.49 -0.85 30.84
C GLN A 326 0.65 0.40 30.59
N PHE A 327 0.56 0.86 29.34
CA PHE A 327 -0.32 1.95 28.94
C PHE A 327 -1.80 1.66 29.21
N LEU A 328 -2.30 0.48 28.81
CA LEU A 328 -3.69 0.07 29.07
C LEU A 328 -4.02 -0.05 30.56
N ASN A 329 -3.03 -0.39 31.39
CA ASN A 329 -3.17 -0.50 32.84
C ASN A 329 -3.07 0.86 33.56
N SER A 330 -3.08 1.97 32.82
CA SER A 330 -3.18 3.36 33.32
C SER A 330 -2.00 3.85 34.19
N GLU A 331 -0.81 3.27 34.03
CA GLU A 331 0.42 3.79 34.65
C GLU A 331 0.97 5.06 33.94
N ILE A 332 0.42 5.40 32.77
CA ILE A 332 0.83 6.56 31.95
C ILE A 332 -0.41 7.47 31.75
N SER A 333 -0.38 8.70 32.30
CA SER A 333 -1.50 9.65 32.19
C SER A 333 -1.53 10.37 30.84
N LEU A 334 -2.72 10.46 30.23
CA LEU A 334 -2.98 11.23 29.00
C LEU A 334 -2.76 12.75 29.18
N SER A 335 -2.72 13.24 30.42
CA SER A 335 -2.55 14.67 30.73
C SER A 335 -1.15 15.22 30.45
N ASP A 336 -0.12 14.36 30.42
CA ASP A 336 1.28 14.78 30.26
C ASP A 336 1.65 15.11 28.80
N LEU A 337 0.66 15.04 27.89
CA LEU A 337 0.85 14.98 26.44
C LEU A 337 0.21 16.17 25.69
N GLN A 338 -0.28 17.19 26.39
CA GLN A 338 -0.86 18.41 25.78
C GLN A 338 0.12 19.26 24.94
N GLY A 339 1.39 18.85 24.82
CA GLY A 339 2.43 19.55 24.05
C GLY A 339 2.85 18.91 22.74
N VAL A 340 2.28 17.77 22.33
CA VAL A 340 2.81 17.04 21.16
C VAL A 340 2.29 17.61 19.84
N GLU A 341 3.24 17.95 18.98
CA GLU A 341 2.99 18.51 17.67
C GLU A 341 2.49 17.44 16.68
N ILE A 342 1.27 17.61 16.13
CA ILE A 342 0.73 16.69 15.11
C ILE A 342 1.65 16.73 13.87
N ASN A 343 2.34 15.63 13.58
CA ASN A 343 3.14 15.49 12.37
C ASN A 343 2.25 15.07 11.19
N ILE A 344 1.77 16.06 10.42
CA ILE A 344 0.94 15.87 9.23
C ILE A 344 1.68 15.16 8.08
N GLU A 345 3.02 15.14 8.10
CA GLU A 345 3.87 14.59 7.05
C GLU A 345 4.13 13.09 7.22
N SER A 346 4.03 12.58 8.45
CA SER A 346 4.25 11.17 8.78
C SER A 346 3.42 10.19 7.92
N PRO A 347 2.13 10.45 7.62
CA PRO A 347 1.36 9.62 6.69
C PRO A 347 1.88 9.61 5.24
N PHE A 348 2.64 10.63 4.83
CA PHE A 348 3.20 10.79 3.48
C PHE A 348 4.69 10.38 3.40
N ARG A 349 5.29 10.00 4.53
CA ARG A 349 6.66 9.43 4.64
C ARG A 349 7.74 10.26 3.93
N TYR A 350 7.56 11.57 3.91
CA TYR A 350 8.47 12.52 3.28
C TYR A 350 8.75 12.25 1.78
N ILE A 351 7.94 11.41 1.11
CA ILE A 351 8.19 10.96 -0.28
C ILE A 351 8.31 12.16 -1.22
N TYR A 352 7.46 13.17 -1.04
CA TYR A 352 7.47 14.37 -1.87
C TYR A 352 8.78 15.16 -1.73
N ASP A 353 9.23 15.40 -0.49
CA ASP A 353 10.44 16.17 -0.20
C ASP A 353 11.70 15.48 -0.72
N TYR A 354 11.84 14.17 -0.48
CA TYR A 354 12.99 13.44 -0.99
C TYR A 354 12.96 13.30 -2.51
N ALA A 355 11.79 13.04 -3.11
CA ALA A 355 11.65 13.05 -4.56
C ALA A 355 12.02 14.41 -5.17
N SER A 356 11.68 15.51 -4.50
CA SER A 356 12.06 16.87 -4.86
C SER A 356 13.58 17.05 -4.83
N ARG A 357 14.22 16.66 -3.74
CA ARG A 357 15.68 16.75 -3.57
C ARG A 357 16.41 15.96 -4.65
N ILE A 358 16.06 14.69 -4.83
CA ILE A 358 16.65 13.81 -5.85
C ILE A 358 16.49 14.44 -7.24
N SER A 359 15.29 14.92 -7.54
CA SER A 359 15.01 15.57 -8.82
C SER A 359 15.83 16.84 -9.04
N SER A 360 16.07 17.63 -7.99
CA SER A 360 16.86 18.85 -8.10
C SER A 360 18.35 18.60 -8.34
N GLU A 361 18.84 17.44 -7.89
CA GLU A 361 20.24 17.00 -8.07
C GLU A 361 20.43 16.17 -9.36
N SER A 362 19.34 15.76 -10.02
CA SER A 362 19.36 14.96 -11.25
C SER A 362 19.31 15.80 -12.52
N TYR A 363 19.95 15.29 -13.57
CA TYR A 363 19.85 15.77 -14.94
C TYR A 363 18.93 14.87 -15.77
N LEU A 364 18.77 15.17 -17.07
CA LEU A 364 17.92 14.38 -17.95
C LEU A 364 18.36 12.91 -18.07
N TYR A 365 19.67 12.66 -18.11
CA TYR A 365 20.26 11.33 -18.39
C TYR A 365 21.20 10.81 -17.29
N ASN A 366 21.46 11.59 -16.24
CA ASN A 366 22.35 11.22 -15.15
C ASN A 366 21.70 11.63 -13.84
N GLY A 367 21.78 10.78 -12.82
CA GLY A 367 21.34 11.10 -11.47
C GLY A 367 22.52 11.16 -10.49
N PRO A 368 22.28 11.65 -9.25
CA PRO A 368 23.32 11.83 -8.23
C PRO A 368 23.76 10.53 -7.53
N TRP A 369 23.06 9.42 -7.76
CA TRP A 369 23.28 8.17 -7.03
C TRP A 369 23.99 7.12 -7.87
N GLU A 370 24.79 6.32 -7.18
CA GLU A 370 25.44 5.14 -7.70
C GLU A 370 24.97 3.91 -6.92
N ASN A 371 24.74 2.81 -7.65
CA ASN A 371 24.58 1.44 -7.12
C ASN A 371 23.34 1.13 -6.26
N THR A 372 22.45 2.10 -5.99
CA THR A 372 21.27 1.83 -5.13
C THR A 372 20.34 0.77 -5.73
N MET A 373 20.18 0.75 -7.05
CA MET A 373 19.41 -0.32 -7.71
C MET A 373 20.12 -1.66 -7.74
N SER A 374 21.44 -1.70 -7.98
CA SER A 374 22.18 -2.96 -7.95
C SER A 374 22.14 -3.57 -6.56
N ASP A 375 22.28 -2.74 -5.52
CA ASP A 375 22.11 -3.14 -4.12
C ASP A 375 20.69 -3.64 -3.87
N GLY A 376 19.68 -2.93 -4.38
CA GLY A 376 18.29 -3.37 -4.36
C GLY A 376 18.09 -4.77 -4.95
N LEU A 377 18.69 -5.08 -6.09
CA LEU A 377 18.61 -6.41 -6.72
C LEU A 377 19.29 -7.50 -5.87
N LEU A 378 20.35 -7.18 -5.14
CA LEU A 378 20.98 -8.12 -4.20
C LEU A 378 20.04 -8.54 -3.06
N ALA A 379 18.94 -7.82 -2.82
CA ALA A 379 17.89 -8.24 -1.88
C ALA A 379 17.33 -9.64 -2.21
N LEU A 380 17.25 -9.98 -3.51
CA LEU A 380 16.73 -11.25 -3.99
C LEU A 380 17.68 -12.43 -3.72
N VAL A 381 18.98 -12.17 -3.57
CA VAL A 381 19.97 -13.22 -3.29
C VAL A 381 19.84 -13.63 -1.83
N PRO A 382 19.58 -14.92 -1.51
CA PRO A 382 19.55 -15.38 -0.12
C PRO A 382 20.84 -15.06 0.63
N ARG A 383 20.77 -14.66 1.92
CA ARG A 383 21.99 -14.40 2.73
C ARG A 383 22.90 -15.62 2.84
N SER A 384 22.38 -16.84 2.71
CA SER A 384 23.19 -18.06 2.67
C SER A 384 24.13 -18.13 1.46
N ILE A 385 23.79 -17.45 0.36
CA ILE A 385 24.59 -17.40 -0.87
C ILE A 385 25.48 -16.14 -0.88
N TYR A 386 24.97 -15.02 -0.39
CA TYR A 386 25.72 -13.79 -0.25
C TYR A 386 25.57 -13.20 1.17
N PRO A 387 26.42 -13.65 2.13
CA PRO A 387 26.30 -13.26 3.53
C PRO A 387 26.53 -11.77 3.78
N GLU A 388 27.43 -11.16 3.01
CA GLU A 388 27.86 -9.76 3.16
C GLU A 388 26.92 -8.75 2.48
N LYS A 389 25.75 -9.20 2.00
CA LYS A 389 24.83 -8.31 1.28
C LYS A 389 24.32 -7.17 2.17
N PRO A 390 24.06 -5.97 1.60
CA PRO A 390 23.54 -4.84 2.37
C PRO A 390 22.20 -5.13 3.07
N GLU A 391 21.99 -4.50 4.22
CA GLU A 391 20.71 -4.55 4.92
C GLU A 391 19.68 -3.63 4.26
N LEU A 392 18.80 -4.19 3.46
CA LEU A 392 17.83 -3.44 2.66
C LEU A 392 16.51 -3.30 3.43
N ASN A 393 16.50 -2.45 4.47
CA ASN A 393 15.31 -2.18 5.28
C ASN A 393 14.59 -0.88 4.89
N MET A 394 13.25 -0.87 5.01
CA MET A 394 12.44 0.34 4.87
C MET A 394 12.91 1.39 5.88
N GLY A 395 13.10 2.61 5.40
CA GLY A 395 13.49 3.76 6.22
C GLY A 395 14.99 3.97 6.37
N ASN A 396 15.76 2.93 6.70
CA ASN A 396 17.17 3.13 7.07
C ASN A 396 18.14 3.10 5.88
N TYR A 397 17.87 2.34 4.80
CA TYR A 397 18.84 2.27 3.68
C TYR A 397 19.05 3.64 3.03
N PHE A 398 17.97 4.32 2.63
CA PHE A 398 18.07 5.64 2.04
C PHE A 398 18.40 6.73 3.05
N ALA A 399 17.98 6.62 4.32
CA ALA A 399 18.44 7.55 5.37
C ALA A 399 19.96 7.47 5.57
N ARG A 400 20.53 6.25 5.56
CA ARG A 400 21.98 6.02 5.61
C ARG A 400 22.69 6.51 4.34
N TYR A 401 22.15 6.18 3.18
CA TYR A 401 22.70 6.59 1.88
C TYR A 401 22.72 8.12 1.71
N LEU A 402 21.68 8.81 2.19
CA LEU A 402 21.54 10.26 2.12
C LEU A 402 22.32 11.01 3.22
N GLY A 403 23.07 10.30 4.07
CA GLY A 403 23.94 10.90 5.09
C GLY A 403 23.20 11.53 6.27
N VAL A 404 22.00 11.06 6.61
CA VAL A 404 21.30 11.51 7.82
C VAL A 404 22.11 11.09 9.04
N SER A 405 22.43 12.06 9.91
CA SER A 405 23.49 12.01 10.93
C SER A 405 23.33 10.94 12.01
N ASP A 406 22.20 10.23 12.04
CA ASP A 406 21.94 9.11 12.92
C ASP A 406 21.19 8.00 12.15
N PRO A 407 21.92 7.01 11.61
CA PRO A 407 21.41 5.83 10.91
C PRO A 407 20.36 4.99 11.65
N ASP A 408 20.29 5.16 12.97
CA ASP A 408 19.44 4.41 13.88
C ASP A 408 18.33 5.29 14.46
N ASN A 409 18.30 6.59 14.11
CA ASN A 409 17.21 7.49 14.46
C ASN A 409 15.93 7.14 13.69
N TYR A 410 15.01 6.52 14.42
CA TYR A 410 13.74 5.99 13.94
C TYR A 410 12.74 7.06 13.46
N ILE A 411 13.01 8.35 13.70
CA ILE A 411 12.18 9.48 13.26
C ILE A 411 12.28 9.67 11.74
N ASN A 412 13.40 9.28 11.11
CA ASN A 412 13.70 9.56 9.71
C ASN A 412 13.44 8.36 8.78
N ASN A 413 12.23 7.78 8.82
CA ASN A 413 11.83 6.76 7.84
C ASN A 413 11.55 7.41 6.49
N ILE A 414 12.52 7.34 5.58
CA ILE A 414 12.44 7.92 4.25
C ILE A 414 11.90 6.89 3.25
N GLY A 415 10.79 7.22 2.60
CA GLY A 415 10.30 6.50 1.44
C GLY A 415 10.88 7.06 0.14
N VAL A 416 11.58 6.23 -0.64
CA VAL A 416 11.95 6.54 -2.03
C VAL A 416 11.19 5.59 -2.93
N SER A 417 10.19 6.10 -3.64
CA SER A 417 9.43 5.29 -4.60
C SER A 417 10.29 4.86 -5.78
N ILE A 418 9.97 3.71 -6.38
CA ILE A 418 10.73 3.09 -7.48
C ILE A 418 11.09 4.11 -8.58
N PRO A 419 10.16 4.95 -9.12
CA PRO A 419 10.52 5.89 -10.17
C PRO A 419 11.58 6.91 -9.76
N PHE A 420 11.62 7.33 -8.50
CA PHE A 420 12.61 8.29 -8.02
C PHE A 420 13.94 7.64 -7.67
N GLU A 421 13.96 6.34 -7.39
CA GLU A 421 15.20 5.57 -7.44
C GLU A 421 15.78 5.53 -8.87
N PHE A 422 14.93 5.40 -9.91
CA PHE A 422 15.37 5.56 -11.31
C PHE A 422 15.88 6.97 -11.61
N VAL A 423 15.21 8.02 -11.12
CA VAL A 423 15.70 9.40 -11.25
C VAL A 423 17.07 9.57 -10.57
N GLY A 424 17.24 9.01 -9.37
CA GLY A 424 18.47 9.08 -8.60
C GLY A 424 19.65 8.40 -9.27
N ASN A 425 19.48 7.24 -9.91
CA ASN A 425 20.60 6.54 -10.56
C ASN A 425 20.86 6.98 -12.00
N TYR A 426 19.80 7.34 -12.75
CA TYR A 426 19.89 7.46 -14.21
C TYR A 426 19.23 8.74 -14.78
N GLY A 427 18.76 9.64 -13.93
CA GLY A 427 18.17 10.91 -14.33
C GLY A 427 16.68 10.86 -14.70
N HIS A 428 16.11 12.02 -15.03
CA HIS A 428 14.67 12.19 -15.21
C HIS A 428 14.04 11.31 -16.28
N LEU A 429 14.73 11.09 -17.41
CA LEU A 429 14.19 10.26 -18.49
C LEU A 429 13.97 8.82 -18.01
N ALA A 430 14.93 8.27 -17.27
CA ALA A 430 14.81 6.93 -16.70
C ALA A 430 13.66 6.86 -15.68
N GLY A 431 13.50 7.91 -14.86
CA GLY A 431 12.35 8.07 -13.97
C GLY A 431 11.01 7.97 -14.69
N VAL A 432 10.82 8.75 -15.78
CA VAL A 432 9.59 8.69 -16.59
C VAL A 432 9.42 7.32 -17.25
N LEU A 433 10.47 6.76 -17.86
CA LEU A 433 10.42 5.44 -18.52
C LEU A 433 10.11 4.31 -17.54
N SER A 434 10.52 4.43 -16.27
CA SER A 434 10.21 3.45 -15.23
C SER A 434 8.70 3.30 -15.01
N PHE A 435 7.91 4.36 -15.17
CA PHE A 435 6.44 4.26 -15.12
C PHE A 435 5.90 3.37 -16.24
N GLY A 436 6.46 3.46 -17.44
CA GLY A 436 6.12 2.55 -18.54
C GLY A 436 6.46 1.10 -18.22
N LEU A 437 7.66 0.85 -17.67
CA LEU A 437 8.10 -0.48 -17.24
C LEU A 437 7.19 -1.06 -16.14
N ILE A 438 6.87 -0.27 -15.11
CA ILE A 438 5.93 -0.64 -14.05
C ILE A 438 4.56 -0.94 -14.67
N GLY A 439 4.09 -0.12 -15.62
CA GLY A 439 2.85 -0.33 -16.36
C GLY A 439 2.78 -1.69 -17.04
N ILE A 440 3.87 -2.13 -17.67
CA ILE A 440 3.97 -3.45 -18.30
C ILE A 440 4.00 -4.56 -17.24
N LEU A 441 5.00 -4.53 -16.35
CA LEU A 441 5.27 -5.63 -15.42
C LEU A 441 4.14 -5.85 -14.41
N TRP A 442 3.60 -4.76 -13.87
CA TRP A 442 2.49 -4.83 -12.92
C TRP A 442 1.21 -5.34 -13.57
N THR A 443 0.90 -4.87 -14.79
CA THR A 443 -0.26 -5.37 -15.54
C THR A 443 -0.12 -6.85 -15.85
N LEU A 444 1.05 -7.31 -16.30
CA LEU A 444 1.31 -8.73 -16.53
C LEU A 444 1.08 -9.55 -15.26
N PHE A 445 1.62 -9.09 -14.13
CA PHE A 445 1.43 -9.75 -12.83
C PHE A 445 -0.06 -9.82 -12.43
N CYS A 446 -0.80 -8.71 -12.51
CA CYS A 446 -2.20 -8.66 -12.14
C CYS A 446 -3.08 -9.51 -13.07
N VAL A 447 -2.85 -9.48 -14.39
CA VAL A 447 -3.60 -10.30 -15.35
C VAL A 447 -3.30 -11.79 -15.17
N TRP A 448 -2.03 -12.15 -14.92
CA TRP A 448 -1.63 -13.52 -14.61
C TRP A 448 -2.30 -14.03 -13.33
N LEU A 449 -2.33 -13.22 -12.27
CA LEU A 449 -2.85 -13.61 -10.97
C LEU A 449 -4.39 -13.60 -10.90
N LEU A 450 -5.03 -12.52 -11.38
CA LEU A 450 -6.47 -12.24 -11.16
C LEU A 450 -7.34 -12.51 -12.40
N SER A 451 -6.76 -12.79 -13.56
CA SER A 451 -7.42 -12.77 -14.87
C SER A 451 -7.87 -11.38 -15.31
N GLU A 452 -7.78 -11.13 -16.62
CA GLU A 452 -8.17 -9.87 -17.24
C GLU A 452 -9.67 -9.55 -17.08
N ASN A 453 -10.50 -10.58 -16.97
CA ASN A 453 -11.95 -10.46 -16.84
C ASN A 453 -12.38 -10.22 -15.39
N ARG A 454 -11.48 -10.37 -14.41
CA ARG A 454 -11.78 -10.28 -12.98
C ARG A 454 -10.83 -9.35 -12.21
N LEU A 455 -10.21 -8.39 -12.89
CA LEU A 455 -9.25 -7.47 -12.28
C LEU A 455 -9.83 -6.67 -11.10
N ALA A 456 -11.13 -6.38 -11.12
CA ALA A 456 -11.80 -5.61 -10.07
C ALA A 456 -12.50 -6.52 -9.03
N THR A 457 -13.13 -7.59 -9.48
CA THR A 457 -14.02 -8.41 -8.63
C THR A 457 -13.39 -9.72 -8.14
N HIS A 458 -12.15 -10.02 -8.51
CA HIS A 458 -11.46 -11.17 -7.94
C HIS A 458 -11.30 -10.99 -6.42
N PRO A 459 -11.51 -12.02 -5.58
CA PRO A 459 -11.39 -11.87 -4.13
C PRO A 459 -10.00 -11.43 -3.66
N LEU A 460 -8.94 -11.71 -4.43
CA LEU A 460 -7.58 -11.25 -4.15
C LEU A 460 -7.26 -9.85 -4.71
N THR A 461 -8.23 -9.15 -5.30
CA THR A 461 -8.03 -7.77 -5.79
C THR A 461 -7.52 -6.83 -4.70
N PRO A 462 -8.10 -6.79 -3.48
CA PRO A 462 -7.60 -5.93 -2.41
C PRO A 462 -6.14 -6.22 -2.03
N LEU A 463 -5.73 -7.50 -2.08
CA LEU A 463 -4.33 -7.88 -1.84
C LEU A 463 -3.39 -7.23 -2.87
N CYS A 464 -3.75 -7.26 -4.15
CA CYS A 464 -2.94 -6.66 -5.20
C CYS A 464 -2.91 -5.13 -5.08
N ILE A 465 -4.01 -4.49 -4.71
CA ILE A 465 -4.05 -3.06 -4.40
C ILE A 465 -3.12 -2.74 -3.23
N ILE A 466 -3.14 -3.53 -2.15
CA ILE A 466 -2.21 -3.36 -1.02
C ILE A 466 -0.76 -3.57 -1.47
N PHE A 467 -0.48 -4.54 -2.34
CA PHE A 467 0.85 -4.75 -2.90
C PHE A 467 1.35 -3.59 -3.76
N SER A 468 0.46 -2.85 -4.45
CA SER A 468 0.87 -1.63 -5.15
C SER A 468 1.42 -0.56 -4.20
N LEU A 469 1.00 -0.52 -2.92
CA LEU A 469 1.62 0.36 -1.91
C LEU A 469 3.13 0.07 -1.77
N GLY A 470 3.59 -1.14 -2.10
CA GLY A 470 5.02 -1.47 -2.14
C GLY A 470 5.82 -0.67 -3.16
N MET A 471 5.18 -0.04 -4.15
CA MET A 471 5.87 0.83 -5.13
C MET A 471 6.34 2.16 -4.51
N GLU A 472 5.91 2.45 -3.27
CA GLU A 472 6.42 3.55 -2.43
C GLU A 472 7.82 3.30 -1.88
N ALA A 473 8.27 2.05 -1.99
CA ALA A 473 9.53 1.55 -1.48
C ALA A 473 10.60 1.50 -2.56
N SER A 474 11.83 1.24 -2.12
CA SER A 474 12.93 0.90 -3.03
C SER A 474 12.63 -0.37 -3.82
N ILE A 475 13.25 -0.52 -4.99
CA ILE A 475 13.09 -1.68 -5.85
C ILE A 475 13.44 -2.98 -5.11
N GLY A 476 14.48 -2.98 -4.27
CA GLY A 476 14.87 -4.15 -3.50
C GLY A 476 13.80 -4.60 -2.52
N GLN A 477 13.20 -3.67 -1.79
CA GLN A 477 12.12 -3.97 -0.83
C GLN A 477 10.85 -4.42 -1.53
N PHE A 478 10.51 -3.78 -2.65
CA PHE A 478 9.40 -4.22 -3.48
C PHE A 478 9.62 -5.68 -3.91
N LEU A 479 10.79 -6.00 -4.46
CA LEU A 479 11.15 -7.33 -4.94
C LEU A 479 11.19 -8.41 -3.84
N VAL A 480 11.62 -8.07 -2.62
CA VAL A 480 11.55 -9.00 -1.47
C VAL A 480 10.12 -9.47 -1.21
N ARG A 481 9.11 -8.59 -1.37
CA ARG A 481 7.70 -9.00 -1.23
C ARG A 481 7.28 -10.02 -2.29
N PHE A 482 7.86 -9.98 -3.49
CA PHE A 482 7.57 -10.96 -4.55
C PHE A 482 8.34 -12.27 -4.37
N ARG A 483 9.50 -12.24 -3.73
CA ARG A 483 10.31 -13.45 -3.46
C ARG A 483 9.52 -14.52 -2.71
N ASP A 484 8.65 -14.11 -1.80
CA ASP A 484 7.91 -15.02 -0.91
C ASP A 484 6.60 -15.51 -1.55
N LEU A 485 6.09 -14.84 -2.59
CA LEU A 485 4.84 -15.21 -3.27
C LEU A 485 4.83 -16.60 -3.90
N PRO A 486 5.91 -17.10 -4.55
CA PRO A 486 5.97 -18.46 -5.06
C PRO A 486 5.67 -19.52 -3.99
N LEU A 487 6.11 -19.32 -2.74
CA LEU A 487 5.84 -20.25 -1.63
C LEU A 487 4.36 -20.25 -1.27
N VAL A 488 3.75 -19.07 -1.16
CA VAL A 488 2.32 -18.90 -0.88
C VAL A 488 1.47 -19.50 -2.00
N PHE A 489 1.83 -19.26 -3.26
CA PHE A 489 1.14 -19.82 -4.42
C PHE A 489 1.31 -21.33 -4.52
N GLY A 490 2.48 -21.87 -4.19
CA GLY A 490 2.72 -23.31 -4.11
C GLY A 490 1.80 -23.97 -3.08
N ALA A 491 1.67 -23.38 -1.89
CA ALA A 491 0.74 -23.87 -0.87
C ALA A 491 -0.73 -23.78 -1.31
N ALA A 492 -1.13 -22.66 -1.93
CA ALA A 492 -2.48 -22.50 -2.46
C ALA A 492 -2.80 -23.53 -3.57
N TYR A 493 -1.83 -23.84 -4.43
CA TYR A 493 -1.95 -24.88 -5.45
C TYR A 493 -2.10 -26.27 -4.85
N LEU A 494 -1.29 -26.62 -3.85
CA LEU A 494 -1.41 -27.91 -3.15
C LEU A 494 -2.80 -28.07 -2.51
N MET A 495 -3.30 -27.00 -1.87
CA MET A 495 -4.65 -27.00 -1.29
C MET A 495 -5.73 -27.16 -2.35
N TRP A 496 -5.59 -26.51 -3.50
CA TRP A 496 -6.51 -26.69 -4.61
C TRP A 496 -6.54 -28.14 -5.11
N ILE A 497 -5.39 -28.81 -5.26
CA ILE A 497 -5.33 -30.23 -5.62
C ILE A 497 -6.08 -31.09 -4.59
N ILE A 498 -5.80 -30.90 -3.30
CA ILE A 498 -6.41 -31.68 -2.22
C ILE A 498 -7.92 -31.50 -2.19
N LEU A 499 -8.40 -30.26 -2.33
CA LEU A 499 -9.83 -29.94 -2.31
C LEU A 499 -10.56 -30.44 -3.57
N LYS A 500 -9.89 -30.46 -4.72
CA LYS A 500 -10.46 -30.94 -5.99
C LYS A 500 -10.54 -32.47 -6.06
N LYS A 501 -9.56 -33.20 -5.52
CA LYS A 501 -9.56 -34.68 -5.48
C LYS A 501 -10.56 -35.27 -4.47
N ARG A 502 -11.17 -34.45 -3.62
CA ARG A 502 -12.20 -34.84 -2.63
C ARG A 502 -13.64 -34.48 -3.07
N LEU A 503 -13.81 -33.92 -4.26
CA LEU A 503 -15.07 -33.80 -4.99
C LEU A 503 -15.12 -34.89 -6.05
#